data_AF-A0AAN7KM64-F1
#
_entry.id   AF-A0AAN7KM64-F1
#
_cell.length_a   1.000
_cell.length_b   1.000
_cell.length_c   1.000
_cell.angle_alpha   90.00
_cell.angle_beta   90.00
_cell.angle_gamma   90.00
#
_symmetry.space_group_name_H-M   'P 1'
#
loop_
_entity.id
_entity.type
_entity.pdbx_description
1 polymer ?
#
loop_
_entity_poly.entity_id
_entity_poly.type
_entity_poly.pdbx_seq_one_letter_code
_entity_poly.pdbx_strand_id
1 'polypeptide(L)'
;MASSYPRSNSSSGRSIGTVTVLLSILLLISTASGFRGRVGGRMEVKDVKSNEQVQELGRFSVEEYNRMRRHSGHENGQVTFYEVVAAETQVVAGIKYYLEIEGRLHGITRVFDSVVVVKPWLQSKQLLHFCPSKTRYCRV
;
A
#
# COMPACT_ATOMS: atom_id res chain seq x y z
N MET A 1 69.72 -8.77 28.68
CA MET A 1 68.51 -9.36 29.29
C MET A 1 67.57 -8.23 29.68
N ALA A 2 66.32 -8.28 29.16
CA ALA A 2 65.07 -7.56 29.50
C ALA A 2 65.13 -6.03 29.74
N SER A 3 64.59 -5.21 28.81
CA SER A 3 63.20 -4.68 28.78
C SER A 3 62.95 -3.65 29.90
N SER A 4 62.69 -2.37 29.64
CA SER A 4 61.35 -1.87 29.29
C SER A 4 61.38 -0.35 28.92
N TYR A 5 60.62 0.08 27.92
CA TYR A 5 60.12 1.46 27.71
C TYR A 5 58.57 1.42 27.81
N PRO A 6 57.82 2.55 27.77
CA PRO A 6 57.80 3.70 28.68
C PRO A 6 56.35 3.98 29.18
N ARG A 7 56.12 4.84 30.18
CA ARG A 7 54.76 5.38 30.42
C ARG A 7 54.70 6.66 31.27
N SER A 8 54.28 7.77 30.66
CA SER A 8 53.29 8.71 31.24
C SER A 8 52.86 9.69 30.14
N ASN A 9 51.84 9.31 29.37
CA ASN A 9 50.49 9.90 29.37
C ASN A 9 50.44 11.43 29.27
N SER A 10 50.29 11.90 28.04
CA SER A 10 49.74 13.21 27.70
C SER A 10 48.23 13.17 27.95
N SER A 11 47.76 13.88 28.96
CA SER A 11 46.33 14.16 29.15
C SER A 11 46.01 15.50 28.51
N SER A 12 45.73 15.47 27.20
CA SER A 12 45.17 16.59 26.45
C SER A 12 43.75 16.86 26.94
N GLY A 13 43.64 17.81 27.87
CA GLY A 13 42.37 18.41 28.23
C GLY A 13 41.74 19.12 27.03
N ARG A 14 40.41 19.28 27.13
CA ARG A 14 39.49 20.06 26.28
C ARG A 14 38.90 19.29 25.10
N SER A 15 37.72 18.70 25.28
CA SER A 15 36.74 18.44 24.19
C SER A 15 35.32 18.08 24.68
N ILE A 16 34.91 18.45 25.91
CA ILE A 16 33.55 18.10 26.39
C ILE A 16 32.53 19.15 25.95
N GLY A 17 32.90 20.44 25.96
CA GLY A 17 31.96 21.53 25.62
C GLY A 17 31.64 21.67 24.13
N THR A 18 32.52 21.25 23.22
CA THR A 18 32.27 21.30 21.77
C THR A 18 31.31 20.20 21.32
N VAL A 19 31.41 19.01 21.92
CA VAL A 19 30.55 17.86 21.61
C VAL A 19 29.10 18.13 22.03
N THR A 20 28.87 18.78 23.17
CA THR A 20 27.51 19.10 23.66
C THR A 20 26.80 20.13 22.78
N VAL A 21 27.52 21.11 22.22
CA VAL A 21 26.94 22.14 21.35
C VAL A 21 26.61 21.58 19.96
N LEU A 22 27.41 20.63 19.44
CA LEU A 22 27.12 19.96 18.17
C LEU A 22 25.91 19.00 18.28
N LEU A 23 25.75 18.33 19.43
CA LEU A 23 24.60 17.44 19.67
C LEU A 23 23.27 18.20 19.75
N SER A 24 23.26 19.42 20.31
CA SER A 24 22.06 20.23 20.44
C SER A 24 21.61 20.85 19.10
N ILE A 25 22.54 21.19 18.21
CA ILE A 25 22.24 21.69 16.86
C ILE A 25 21.60 20.60 15.98
N LEU A 26 21.98 19.32 16.17
CA LEU A 26 21.35 18.18 15.49
C LEU A 26 19.89 17.92 15.91
N LEU A 27 19.51 18.29 17.14
CA LEU A 27 18.15 18.12 17.64
C LEU A 27 17.17 19.18 17.11
N LEU A 28 17.65 20.36 16.72
CA LEU A 28 16.82 21.46 16.21
C LEU A 28 16.38 21.31 14.75
N ILE A 29 16.93 20.35 14.00
CA ILE A 29 16.54 20.07 12.60
C ILE A 29 15.31 19.13 12.54
N SER A 30 14.84 18.61 13.68
CA SER A 30 13.76 17.60 13.72
C SER A 30 12.33 18.15 13.53
N THR A 31 12.15 19.45 13.26
CA THR A 31 10.83 20.06 12.99
C THR A 31 10.71 20.64 11.58
N ALA A 32 11.34 20.02 10.58
CA ALA A 32 10.92 20.18 9.20
C ALA A 32 9.78 19.21 8.92
N SER A 33 8.59 19.78 8.73
CA SER A 33 7.33 19.17 8.33
C SER A 33 7.54 17.93 7.44
N GLY A 34 7.21 16.77 7.98
CA GLY A 34 7.40 15.50 7.30
C GLY A 34 6.50 15.35 6.06
N PHE A 35 7.01 15.72 4.88
CA PHE A 35 6.70 14.97 3.67
C PHE A 35 7.51 13.67 3.69
N ARG A 36 7.12 12.79 4.63
CA ARG A 36 7.55 11.40 4.64
C ARG A 36 6.75 10.71 3.55
N GLY A 37 7.19 10.85 2.30
CA GLY A 37 6.77 9.97 1.22
C GLY A 37 7.09 8.54 1.64
N ARG A 38 6.12 7.87 2.25
CA ARG A 38 6.24 6.44 2.55
C ARG A 38 6.33 5.74 1.21
N VAL A 39 7.54 5.39 0.78
CA VAL A 39 7.70 4.32 -0.20
C VAL A 39 7.00 3.08 0.36
N GLY A 40 5.92 2.67 -0.31
CA GLY A 40 4.99 1.63 0.17
C GLY A 40 3.61 2.11 0.66
N GLY A 41 3.31 3.41 0.64
CA GLY A 41 1.96 3.95 0.91
C GLY A 41 1.00 3.76 -0.27
N ARG A 42 -0.30 3.65 0.02
CA ARG A 42 -1.34 3.66 -1.03
C ARG A 42 -1.39 5.05 -1.68
N MET A 43 -1.51 5.08 -3.01
CA MET A 43 -1.61 6.29 -3.82
C MET A 43 -2.95 6.29 -4.55
N GLU A 44 -3.73 7.35 -4.38
CA GLU A 44 -4.97 7.55 -5.11
C GLU A 44 -4.73 7.58 -6.63
N VAL A 45 -5.59 6.91 -7.38
CA VAL A 45 -5.65 6.99 -8.84
C VAL A 45 -6.68 8.04 -9.21
N LYS A 46 -6.26 9.07 -9.97
CA LYS A 46 -7.15 10.11 -10.46
C LYS A 46 -7.90 9.66 -11.70
N ASP A 47 -9.03 10.31 -11.97
CA ASP A 47 -9.80 10.15 -13.21
C ASP A 47 -10.21 8.70 -13.50
N VAL A 48 -10.58 7.97 -12.43
CA VAL A 48 -10.87 6.53 -12.43
C VAL A 48 -11.92 6.15 -13.48
N LYS A 49 -12.95 6.98 -13.68
CA LYS A 49 -14.04 6.73 -14.63
C LYS A 49 -13.56 6.67 -16.08
N SER A 50 -12.60 7.51 -16.46
CA SER A 50 -12.00 7.54 -17.79
C SER A 50 -10.78 6.62 -17.94
N ASN A 51 -10.27 6.07 -16.85
CA ASN A 51 -9.10 5.20 -16.87
C ASN A 51 -9.51 3.78 -17.30
N GLU A 52 -9.34 3.47 -18.60
CA GLU A 52 -9.73 2.19 -19.18
C GLU A 52 -9.10 0.99 -18.47
N GLN A 53 -7.83 1.08 -18.08
CA GLN A 53 -7.12 0.00 -17.39
C GLN A 53 -7.76 -0.28 -16.03
N VAL A 54 -8.12 0.76 -15.28
CA VAL A 54 -8.77 0.59 -13.98
C VAL A 54 -10.18 0.02 -14.14
N GLN A 55 -10.94 0.50 -15.14
CA GLN A 55 -12.27 -0.05 -15.44
C GLN A 55 -12.20 -1.53 -15.88
N GLU A 56 -11.17 -1.93 -16.63
CA GLU A 56 -10.91 -3.33 -16.99
C GLU A 56 -10.58 -4.18 -15.76
N LEU A 57 -9.78 -3.68 -14.81
CA LEU A 57 -9.50 -4.36 -13.55
C LEU A 57 -10.77 -4.52 -12.68
N GLY A 58 -11.66 -3.53 -12.73
CA GLY A 58 -12.98 -3.62 -12.11
C GLY A 58 -13.84 -4.74 -12.71
N ARG A 59 -13.93 -4.81 -14.05
CA ARG A 59 -14.63 -5.89 -14.76
C ARG A 59 -14.05 -7.27 -14.44
N PHE A 60 -12.72 -7.39 -14.52
CA PHE A 60 -12.01 -8.61 -14.14
C PHE A 60 -12.37 -9.06 -12.71
N SER A 61 -12.39 -8.12 -11.75
CA SER A 61 -12.71 -8.43 -10.35
C SER A 61 -14.10 -9.06 -10.20
N VAL A 62 -15.10 -8.48 -10.87
CA VAL A 62 -16.49 -8.96 -10.82
C VAL A 62 -16.64 -10.32 -11.49
N GLU A 63 -16.02 -10.49 -12.67
CA GLU A 63 -16.05 -11.75 -13.42
C GLU A 63 -15.39 -12.89 -12.64
N GLU A 64 -14.22 -12.63 -12.06
CA GLU A 64 -13.46 -13.57 -11.25
C GLU A 64 -14.24 -13.99 -10.00
N TYR A 65 -14.79 -13.04 -9.26
CA TYR A 65 -15.63 -13.30 -8.09
C TYR A 65 -16.85 -14.15 -8.45
N ASN A 66 -17.59 -13.79 -9.51
CA ASN A 66 -18.73 -14.55 -9.96
C ASN A 66 -18.34 -15.98 -10.38
N ARG A 67 -17.18 -16.15 -11.04
CA ARG A 67 -16.67 -17.47 -11.41
C ARG A 67 -16.35 -18.31 -10.17
N MET A 68 -15.63 -17.75 -9.19
CA MET A 68 -15.33 -18.43 -7.93
C MET A 68 -16.60 -18.84 -7.18
N ARG A 69 -17.61 -17.97 -7.12
CA ARG A 69 -18.90 -18.29 -6.46
C ARG A 69 -19.64 -19.44 -7.11
N ARG A 70 -19.71 -19.47 -8.45
CA ARG A 70 -20.33 -20.58 -9.19
C ARG A 70 -19.67 -21.91 -8.87
N HIS A 71 -18.33 -21.95 -8.83
CA HIS A 71 -17.60 -23.18 -8.48
C HIS A 71 -17.81 -23.61 -7.03
N SER A 72 -18.04 -22.68 -6.10
CA SER A 72 -18.32 -22.98 -4.69
C SER A 72 -19.77 -23.38 -4.39
N GLY A 73 -20.66 -23.44 -5.39
CA GLY A 73 -22.08 -23.77 -5.20
C GLY A 73 -22.90 -22.70 -4.47
N HIS A 74 -22.41 -21.47 -4.38
CA HIS A 74 -23.12 -20.37 -3.73
C HIS A 74 -24.06 -19.64 -4.72
N GLU A 75 -25.37 -19.74 -4.51
CA GLU A 75 -26.40 -19.12 -5.36
C GLU A 75 -26.84 -17.71 -4.91
N ASN A 76 -25.96 -16.97 -4.23
CA ASN A 76 -26.28 -15.63 -3.70
C ASN A 76 -26.31 -14.54 -4.80
N GLY A 77 -26.74 -14.89 -6.02
CA GLY A 77 -26.77 -14.01 -7.19
C GLY A 77 -25.39 -13.71 -7.78
N GLN A 78 -25.41 -13.05 -8.95
CA GLN A 78 -24.22 -12.57 -9.64
C GLN A 78 -24.14 -11.06 -9.53
N VAL A 79 -22.93 -10.54 -9.37
CA VAL A 79 -22.69 -9.10 -9.42
C VAL A 79 -22.56 -8.68 -10.87
N THR A 80 -23.32 -7.68 -11.30
CA THR A 80 -23.13 -7.03 -12.60
C THR A 80 -22.26 -5.79 -12.40
N PHE A 81 -21.17 -5.67 -13.15
CA PHE A 81 -20.29 -4.51 -13.12
C PHE A 81 -20.98 -3.27 -13.70
N TYR A 82 -20.82 -2.11 -13.06
CA TYR A 82 -21.22 -0.81 -13.61
C TYR A 82 -19.98 0.03 -13.92
N GLU A 83 -19.27 0.45 -12.88
CA GLU A 83 -18.05 1.25 -13.02
C GLU A 83 -17.18 1.13 -11.76
N VAL A 84 -15.90 1.45 -11.91
CA VAL A 84 -15.03 1.75 -10.76
C VAL A 84 -15.22 3.21 -10.37
N VAL A 85 -15.56 3.47 -9.12
CA VAL A 85 -15.86 4.81 -8.58
C VAL A 85 -14.69 5.42 -7.83
N ALA A 86 -13.81 4.60 -7.25
CA ALA A 86 -12.56 5.03 -6.62
C ALA A 86 -11.49 3.95 -6.78
N ALA A 87 -10.22 4.36 -6.79
CA ALA A 87 -9.11 3.43 -6.86
C ALA A 87 -7.86 3.97 -6.16
N GLU A 88 -7.14 3.08 -5.49
CA GLU A 88 -5.80 3.32 -4.96
C GLU A 88 -4.84 2.27 -5.49
N THR A 89 -3.56 2.64 -5.59
CA THR A 89 -2.48 1.73 -6.00
C THR A 89 -1.42 1.62 -4.93
N GLN A 90 -0.76 0.46 -4.87
CA GLN A 90 0.39 0.24 -4.01
C GLN A 90 1.41 -0.66 -4.70
N VAL A 91 2.67 -0.21 -4.73
CA VAL A 91 3.78 -1.01 -5.26
C VAL A 91 4.17 -2.08 -4.24
N VAL A 92 4.24 -3.33 -4.71
CA VAL A 92 4.64 -4.53 -3.95
C VAL A 92 5.56 -5.39 -4.84
N ALA A 93 5.59 -6.72 -4.68
CA ALA A 93 6.07 -7.64 -5.73
C ALA A 93 5.07 -7.71 -6.91
N GLY A 94 4.67 -6.55 -7.43
CA GLY A 94 3.57 -6.32 -8.36
C GLY A 94 2.97 -4.93 -8.10
N ILE A 95 1.78 -4.68 -8.66
CA ILE A 95 0.98 -3.49 -8.36
C ILE A 95 -0.34 -3.98 -7.76
N LYS A 96 -0.61 -3.62 -6.51
CA LYS A 96 -1.94 -3.78 -5.91
C LYS A 96 -2.83 -2.63 -6.34
N TYR A 97 -4.03 -2.96 -6.79
CA TYR A 97 -5.13 -2.04 -7.03
C TYR A 97 -6.20 -2.32 -5.97
N TYR A 98 -6.54 -1.30 -5.20
CA TYR A 98 -7.68 -1.28 -4.29
C TYR A 98 -8.78 -0.52 -5.02
N LEU A 99 -9.87 -1.19 -5.35
CA LEU A 99 -10.93 -0.65 -6.18
C LEU A 99 -12.23 -0.59 -5.38
N GLU A 100 -12.92 0.53 -5.44
CA GLU A 100 -14.34 0.61 -5.11
C GLU A 100 -15.13 0.49 -6.40
N ILE A 101 -15.93 -0.57 -6.51
CA ILE A 101 -16.66 -0.94 -7.71
C ILE A 101 -18.15 -0.77 -7.43
N GLU A 102 -18.80 0.09 -8.20
CA GLU A 102 -20.26 0.11 -8.25
C GLU A 102 -20.73 -1.07 -9.12
N GLY A 103 -21.67 -1.83 -8.58
CA GLY A 103 -22.25 -2.99 -9.23
C GLY A 103 -23.67 -3.25 -8.78
N ARG A 104 -24.35 -4.18 -9.45
CA ARG A 104 -25.72 -4.58 -9.10
C ARG A 104 -25.76 -6.03 -8.68
N LEU A 105 -26.39 -6.29 -7.53
CA LEU A 105 -26.60 -7.61 -6.98
C LEU A 105 -28.09 -7.75 -6.62
N HIS A 106 -28.75 -8.76 -7.17
CA HIS A 106 -30.21 -8.96 -7.01
C HIS A 106 -31.05 -7.73 -7.37
N GLY A 107 -30.68 -7.02 -8.42
CA GLY A 107 -31.38 -5.80 -8.85
C GLY A 107 -31.09 -4.56 -8.00
N ILE A 108 -30.30 -4.68 -6.92
CA ILE A 108 -29.95 -3.58 -6.02
C ILE A 108 -28.52 -3.12 -6.30
N THR A 109 -28.34 -1.83 -6.54
CA THR A 109 -27.02 -1.21 -6.70
C THR A 109 -26.27 -1.19 -5.37
N ARG A 110 -25.00 -1.60 -5.38
CA ARG A 110 -24.12 -1.70 -4.23
C ARG A 110 -22.69 -1.36 -4.63
N VAL A 111 -21.90 -0.88 -3.67
CA VAL A 111 -20.46 -0.69 -3.82
C VAL A 111 -19.73 -1.89 -3.22
N PHE A 112 -18.72 -2.37 -3.93
CA PHE A 112 -17.89 -3.51 -3.57
C PHE A 112 -16.43 -3.07 -3.49
N ASP A 113 -15.74 -3.49 -2.44
CA ASP A 113 -14.30 -3.34 -2.33
C ASP A 113 -13.64 -4.53 -3.01
N SER A 114 -12.65 -4.27 -3.86
CA SER A 114 -11.86 -5.28 -4.55
C SER A 114 -10.37 -5.00 -4.38
N VAL A 115 -9.59 -6.07 -4.27
CA VAL A 115 -8.12 -6.00 -4.30
C VAL A 115 -7.60 -6.90 -5.40
N VAL A 116 -6.92 -6.32 -6.37
CA VAL A 116 -6.29 -7.04 -7.48
C VAL A 116 -4.78 -6.83 -7.46
N VAL A 117 -3.99 -7.89 -7.62
CA VAL A 117 -2.55 -7.78 -7.87
C VAL A 117 -2.28 -8.01 -9.34
N VAL A 118 -1.53 -7.08 -9.95
CA VAL A 118 -1.02 -7.21 -11.31
C VAL A 118 0.49 -7.38 -11.27
N LYS A 119 1.02 -8.36 -12.01
CA LYS A 119 2.45 -8.58 -12.23
C LYS A 119 2.72 -8.52 -13.73
N PRO A 120 3.05 -7.33 -14.29
CA PRO A 120 3.19 -7.16 -15.73
C PRO A 120 4.25 -8.07 -16.36
N TRP A 121 5.36 -8.29 -15.67
CA TRP A 121 6.45 -9.17 -16.12
C TRP A 121 6.08 -10.66 -16.18
N LEU A 122 4.95 -11.06 -15.60
CA LEU A 122 4.39 -12.41 -15.70
C LEU A 122 3.06 -12.44 -16.48
N GLN A 123 2.62 -11.29 -17.03
CA GLN A 123 1.29 -11.13 -17.64
C GLN A 123 0.15 -11.65 -16.75
N SER A 124 0.31 -11.50 -15.42
CA SER A 124 -0.58 -12.11 -14.43
C SER A 124 -1.43 -11.05 -13.73
N LYS A 125 -2.73 -11.33 -13.59
CA LYS A 125 -3.70 -10.58 -12.78
C LYS A 125 -4.36 -11.57 -11.82
N GLN A 126 -4.46 -11.22 -10.54
CA GLN A 126 -5.05 -12.07 -9.51
C GLN A 126 -5.98 -11.27 -8.61
N LEU A 127 -7.22 -11.73 -8.47
CA LEU A 127 -8.15 -11.22 -7.47
C LEU A 127 -7.76 -11.79 -6.09
N LEU A 128 -7.48 -10.91 -5.13
CA LEU A 128 -7.18 -11.29 -3.75
C LEU A 128 -8.40 -11.16 -2.85
N HIS A 129 -9.23 -10.15 -3.09
CA HIS A 129 -10.37 -9.84 -2.24
C HIS A 129 -11.50 -9.25 -3.05
N PHE A 130 -12.74 -9.60 -2.72
CA PHE A 130 -13.94 -8.99 -3.28
C PHE A 130 -15.09 -9.13 -2.29
N CYS A 131 -15.67 -8.02 -1.85
CA CYS A 131 -16.80 -8.05 -0.94
C CYS A 131 -17.58 -6.72 -0.90
N PRO A 132 -18.79 -6.68 -0.30
CA PRO A 132 -19.55 -5.44 -0.18
C PRO A 132 -18.87 -4.42 0.75
N SER A 133 -18.69 -3.19 0.28
CA SER A 133 -17.89 -2.12 0.92
C SER A 133 -18.37 -1.69 2.32
N LYS A 134 -19.69 -1.69 2.55
CA LYS A 134 -20.28 -1.31 3.86
C LYS A 134 -20.18 -2.39 4.95
N THR A 135 -19.40 -3.43 4.73
CA THR A 135 -19.26 -4.55 5.67
C THR A 135 -18.06 -4.30 6.58
N ARG A 136 -18.25 -4.24 7.91
CA ARG A 136 -17.12 -4.09 8.88
C ARG A 136 -16.09 -5.23 8.79
N TYR A 137 -16.41 -6.32 8.11
CA TYR A 137 -15.54 -7.48 7.88
C TYR A 137 -14.61 -7.32 6.66
N CYS A 138 -14.65 -6.17 5.98
CA CYS A 138 -13.95 -5.94 4.71
C CYS A 138 -12.90 -4.82 4.73
N ARG A 139 -12.43 -4.36 5.89
CA ARG A 139 -11.27 -3.45 5.89
C ARG A 139 -10.00 -4.21 5.50
N VAL A 140 -9.63 -4.13 4.23
CA VAL A 140 -8.34 -4.52 3.65
C VAL A 140 -7.27 -3.45 3.85
#